data_AF-A0A965RP73-F1
#
_entry.id   AF-A0A965RP73-F1
#
_cell.length_a   1.000
_cell.length_b   1.000
_cell.length_c   1.000
_cell.angle_alpha   90.00
_cell.angle_beta   90.00
_cell.angle_gamma   90.00
#
_symmetry.space_group_name_H-M   'P 1'
#
loop_
_entity.id
_entity.type
_entity.pdbx_description
1 polymer ?
#
loop_
_entity_poly.entity_id
_entity_poly.type
_entity_poly.pdbx_seq_one_letter_code
_entity_poly.pdbx_strand_id
1 'polypeptide(L)'
;MEFDFLFRPNCGSYINTNLLYNFLLDKPKDKYYDGINGMYDGIKYSSGACILMSRDVAELLIEKQNLLEYDGAIYMDDVSIGKFFIEQKIELQKNALREDCISETDLVSKFNNRCYHYYFCHTINPDLIYKCHNLTINSKQ
;
A
#
# COMPACT_ATOMS: atom_id res chain seq x y z
N MET A 1 -14.18 2.76 -16.09
CA MET A 1 -14.02 1.51 -15.31
C MET A 1 -14.60 1.81 -13.93
N GLU A 2 -15.50 0.99 -13.40
CA GLU A 2 -16.12 1.26 -12.09
C GLU A 2 -15.38 0.49 -10.98
N PHE A 3 -14.86 1.20 -9.98
CA PHE A 3 -14.17 0.65 -8.79
C PHE A 3 -14.32 1.59 -7.58
N ASP A 4 -14.42 1.11 -6.35
CA ASP A 4 -14.55 2.02 -5.19
C ASP A 4 -13.18 2.49 -4.66
N PHE A 5 -12.18 1.61 -4.72
CA PHE A 5 -10.84 1.84 -4.24
C PHE A 5 -9.79 1.40 -5.26
N LEU A 6 -8.71 2.16 -5.34
CA LEU A 6 -7.48 1.79 -6.04
C LEU A 6 -6.47 1.32 -4.99
N PHE A 7 -5.94 0.10 -5.17
CA PHE A 7 -4.83 -0.42 -4.40
C PHE A 7 -3.62 -0.63 -5.32
N ARG A 8 -2.51 0.06 -5.02
CA ARG A 8 -1.26 0.02 -5.79
C ARG A 8 -0.16 -0.65 -4.95
N PRO A 9 0.07 -1.97 -5.13
CA PRO A 9 1.22 -2.65 -4.54
C PRO A 9 2.47 -2.44 -5.41
N ASN A 10 3.56 -3.09 -5.02
CA ASN A 10 4.73 -3.29 -5.90
C ASN A 10 4.93 -4.77 -6.27
N CYS A 11 5.89 -5.06 -7.14
CA CYS A 11 6.17 -6.42 -7.62
C CYS A 11 6.69 -7.37 -6.53
N GLY A 12 7.17 -6.86 -5.40
CA GLY A 12 7.64 -7.66 -4.28
C GLY A 12 6.55 -8.00 -3.27
N SER A 13 5.27 -7.83 -3.62
CA SER A 13 4.15 -7.94 -2.66
C SER A 13 3.32 -9.21 -2.88
N TYR A 14 2.97 -9.89 -1.80
CA TYR A 14 1.87 -10.85 -1.75
C TYR A 14 0.64 -10.19 -1.12
N ILE A 15 -0.51 -10.30 -1.80
CA ILE A 15 -1.76 -9.67 -1.36
C ILE A 15 -2.83 -10.75 -1.14
N ASN A 16 -3.34 -10.83 0.08
CA ASN A 16 -4.55 -11.59 0.38
C ASN A 16 -5.78 -10.74 0.07
N THR A 17 -6.34 -10.92 -1.12
CA THR A 17 -7.45 -10.11 -1.64
C THR A 17 -8.73 -10.22 -0.82
N ASN A 18 -8.98 -11.35 -0.13
CA ASN A 18 -10.15 -11.49 0.75
C ASN A 18 -10.03 -10.61 2.00
N LEU A 19 -8.83 -10.59 2.61
CA LEU A 19 -8.57 -9.74 3.76
C LEU A 19 -8.54 -8.26 3.36
N LEU A 20 -7.97 -7.94 2.20
CA LEU A 20 -8.02 -6.58 1.65
C LEU A 20 -9.46 -6.14 1.41
N TYR A 21 -10.30 -6.98 0.80
CA TYR A 21 -11.72 -6.68 0.60
C TYR A 21 -12.42 -6.41 1.93
N ASN A 22 -12.25 -7.29 2.92
CA ASN A 22 -12.84 -7.12 4.25
C ASN A 22 -12.35 -5.84 4.94
N PHE A 23 -11.07 -5.49 4.78
CA PHE A 23 -10.50 -4.26 5.30
C PHE A 23 -11.12 -2.99 4.69
N LEU A 24 -11.57 -3.06 3.43
CA LEU A 24 -12.14 -1.92 2.70
C LEU A 24 -13.64 -1.71 2.93
N LEU A 25 -14.36 -2.71 3.47
CA LEU A 25 -15.83 -2.67 3.60
C LEU A 25 -16.36 -1.49 4.42
N ASP A 26 -15.60 -1.03 5.41
CA ASP A 26 -15.97 0.03 6.35
C ASP A 26 -15.22 1.35 6.11
N LYS A 27 -14.45 1.45 5.02
CA LYS A 27 -13.66 2.66 4.72
C LYS A 27 -14.48 3.71 3.98
N PRO A 28 -14.19 5.02 4.19
CA PRO A 28 -14.81 6.09 3.42
C PRO A 28 -14.58 5.90 1.92
N LYS A 29 -15.61 6.12 1.11
CA LYS A 29 -15.52 6.03 -0.36
C LYS A 29 -15.11 7.33 -1.03
N ASP A 30 -14.92 8.38 -0.23
CA ASP A 30 -14.52 9.72 -0.64
C ASP A 30 -13.34 10.19 0.22
N LYS A 31 -12.41 10.93 -0.40
CA LYS A 31 -11.23 11.54 0.24
C LYS A 31 -10.40 10.57 1.08
N TYR A 32 -10.40 9.29 0.75
CA TYR A 32 -9.66 8.27 1.47
C TYR A 32 -8.29 8.05 0.83
N TYR A 33 -7.24 8.17 1.64
CA TYR A 33 -5.85 7.90 1.26
C TYR A 33 -5.15 7.23 2.44
N ASP A 34 -4.65 6.01 2.23
CA ASP A 34 -4.06 5.18 3.28
C ASP A 34 -2.86 4.41 2.72
N GLY A 35 -2.08 3.84 3.63
CA GLY A 35 -0.92 3.02 3.31
C GLY A 35 0.12 3.09 4.41
N ILE A 36 1.27 2.46 4.19
CA ILE A 36 2.30 2.43 5.23
C ILE A 36 2.99 3.79 5.31
N ASN A 37 2.78 4.49 6.41
CA ASN A 37 3.27 5.85 6.59
C ASN A 37 4.80 5.92 6.52
N GLY A 38 5.29 6.78 5.64
CA GLY A 38 6.66 7.28 5.62
C GLY A 38 6.72 8.76 6.01
N MET A 39 7.94 9.22 6.25
CA MET A 39 8.26 10.63 6.46
C MET A 39 9.55 10.96 5.73
N TYR A 40 9.53 11.97 4.88
CA TYR A 40 10.71 12.50 4.19
C TYR A 40 10.60 14.01 4.11
N ASP A 41 11.61 14.74 4.58
CA ASP A 41 11.63 16.21 4.53
C ASP A 41 10.35 16.87 5.10
N GLY A 42 9.83 16.32 6.21
CA GLY A 42 8.59 16.80 6.85
C GLY A 42 7.28 16.42 6.12
N ILE A 43 7.37 15.77 4.96
CA ILE A 43 6.22 15.30 4.18
C ILE A 43 5.82 13.91 4.68
N LYS A 44 4.57 13.78 5.11
CA LYS A 44 3.94 12.48 5.40
C LYS A 44 3.43 11.88 4.09
N TYR A 45 3.78 10.63 3.82
CA TYR A 45 3.40 9.96 2.58
C TYR A 45 3.07 8.49 2.83
N SER A 46 2.32 7.88 1.94
CA SER A 46 2.14 6.42 1.89
C SER A 46 3.28 5.79 1.11
N SER A 47 4.02 4.85 1.70
CA SER A 47 5.05 4.06 1.06
C SER A 47 4.59 3.48 -0.28
N GLY A 48 5.46 3.55 -1.30
CA GLY A 48 5.18 3.06 -2.65
C GLY A 48 4.88 1.57 -2.76
N ALA A 49 5.13 0.78 -1.71
CA ALA A 49 4.79 -0.63 -1.66
C ALA A 49 3.32 -0.90 -1.30
N CYS A 50 2.57 0.08 -0.78
CA CYS A 50 1.17 -0.08 -0.38
C CYS A 50 0.47 1.28 -0.42
N ILE A 51 0.05 1.73 -1.60
CA ILE A 51 -0.80 2.92 -1.71
C ILE A 51 -2.25 2.49 -1.89
N LEU A 52 -3.14 3.02 -1.05
CA LEU A 52 -4.57 2.77 -1.11
C LEU A 52 -5.32 4.11 -1.16
N MET A 53 -6.26 4.25 -2.09
CA MET A 53 -7.04 5.47 -2.21
C MET A 53 -8.46 5.21 -2.75
N SER A 54 -9.42 6.05 -2.37
CA SER A 54 -10.76 6.06 -2.98
C SER A 54 -10.71 6.55 -4.43
N ARG A 55 -11.76 6.24 -5.19
CA ARG A 55 -11.85 6.63 -6.62
C ARG A 55 -11.65 8.13 -6.84
N ASP A 56 -12.32 8.97 -6.07
CA ASP A 56 -12.24 10.44 -6.21
C ASP A 56 -10.82 10.98 -6.00
N VAL A 57 -10.06 10.36 -5.07
CA VAL A 57 -8.66 10.70 -4.81
C VAL A 57 -7.77 10.27 -5.98
N ALA A 58 -8.01 9.08 -6.55
CA ALA A 58 -7.31 8.61 -7.73
C ALA A 58 -7.58 9.48 -8.96
N GLU A 59 -8.84 9.86 -9.17
CA GLU A 59 -9.26 10.74 -10.27
C GLU A 59 -8.64 12.13 -10.12
N LEU A 60 -8.62 12.69 -8.91
CA LEU A 60 -7.96 13.97 -8.61
C LEU A 60 -6.47 13.93 -8.94
N LEU A 61 -5.79 12.83 -8.59
CA LEU A 61 -4.37 12.65 -8.89
C LEU A 61 -4.11 12.64 -10.40
N ILE A 62 -4.98 11.99 -11.19
CA ILE A 62 -4.86 11.93 -12.65
C ILE A 62 -5.17 13.30 -13.27
N GLU A 63 -6.24 13.96 -12.82
CA GLU A 63 -6.70 15.27 -13.31
C GLU A 63 -5.60 16.33 -13.13
N LYS A 64 -4.91 16.30 -11.98
CA LYS A 64 -3.90 17.30 -11.59
C LYS A 64 -2.47 16.74 -11.57
N GLN A 65 -2.20 15.68 -12.32
CA GLN A 65 -0.89 15.02 -12.33
C GLN A 65 0.26 15.96 -12.72
N ASN A 66 -0.03 17.02 -13.47
CA ASN A 66 0.94 18.06 -13.85
C ASN A 66 1.41 18.93 -12.67
N LEU A 67 0.75 18.84 -11.51
CA LEU A 67 1.17 19.48 -10.27
C LEU A 67 2.09 18.59 -9.42
N LEU A 68 2.28 17.32 -9.81
CA LEU A 68 3.21 16.43 -9.10
C LEU A 68 4.64 16.90 -9.35
N GLU A 69 5.31 17.31 -8.28
CA GLU A 69 6.75 17.56 -8.30
C GLU A 69 7.51 16.24 -8.23
N TYR A 70 7.70 15.62 -9.39
CA TYR A 70 8.49 14.40 -9.55
C TYR A 70 9.69 14.67 -10.46
N ASP A 71 10.90 14.70 -9.89
CA ASP A 71 12.14 14.79 -10.66
C ASP A 71 13.03 13.55 -10.49
N GLY A 72 12.61 12.58 -9.66
CA GLY A 72 13.33 11.34 -9.36
C GLY A 72 14.67 11.55 -8.62
N ALA A 73 15.09 12.79 -8.39
CA ALA A 73 16.35 13.16 -7.74
C ALA A 73 16.12 13.68 -6.31
N ILE A 74 15.03 14.43 -6.11
CA ILE A 74 14.63 15.03 -4.84
C ILE A 74 13.47 14.24 -4.23
N TYR A 75 12.40 14.02 -5.00
CA TYR A 75 11.23 13.29 -4.53
C TYR A 75 11.00 12.01 -5.34
N MET A 76 10.91 10.90 -4.60
CA MET A 76 10.38 9.64 -5.11
C MET A 76 8.88 9.77 -5.35
N ASP A 77 8.32 8.88 -6.17
CA ASP A 77 6.93 8.96 -6.62
C ASP A 77 5.93 8.99 -5.47
N ASP A 78 6.16 8.18 -4.44
CA ASP A 78 5.35 8.10 -3.24
C ASP A 78 5.42 9.36 -2.37
N VAL A 79 6.61 9.96 -2.24
CA VAL A 79 6.81 11.25 -1.56
C VAL A 79 6.12 12.38 -2.32
N SER A 80 6.27 12.45 -3.65
CA SER A 80 5.61 13.44 -4.51
C SER A 80 4.08 13.36 -4.40
N ILE A 81 3.52 12.14 -4.40
CA ILE A 81 2.09 11.91 -4.19
C ILE A 81 1.65 12.37 -2.79
N GLY A 82 2.44 12.04 -1.75
CA GLY A 82 2.15 12.47 -0.38
C GLY A 82 2.13 14.00 -0.24
N LYS A 83 3.12 14.68 -0.82
CA LYS A 83 3.18 16.15 -0.87
C LYS A 83 1.95 16.75 -1.56
N PHE A 84 1.62 16.23 -2.74
CA PHE A 84 0.44 16.66 -3.49
C PHE A 84 -0.85 16.52 -2.65
N PHE A 85 -1.05 15.39 -1.96
CA PHE A 85 -2.26 15.20 -1.16
C PHE A 85 -2.33 16.11 0.07
N ILE A 86 -1.21 16.45 0.70
CA ILE A 86 -1.17 17.47 1.75
C ILE A 86 -1.68 18.81 1.20
N GLU A 87 -1.22 19.23 0.02
CA GLU A 87 -1.65 20.48 -0.62
C GLU A 87 -3.13 20.46 -1.03
N GLN A 88 -3.63 19.30 -1.44
CA GLN A 88 -5.06 19.09 -1.73
C GLN A 88 -5.92 18.86 -0.47
N LYS A 89 -5.34 18.93 0.73
CA LYS A 89 -6.02 18.69 2.03
C LYS A 89 -6.64 17.30 2.14
N ILE A 90 -5.97 16.29 1.57
CA ILE A 90 -6.28 14.87 1.74
C ILE A 90 -5.34 14.31 2.79
N GLU A 91 -5.90 13.85 3.91
CA GLU A 91 -5.12 13.35 5.02
C GLU A 91 -4.74 11.88 4.84
N LEU A 92 -3.45 11.58 5.00
CA LEU A 92 -2.95 10.21 5.08
C LEU A 92 -3.47 9.54 6.35
N GLN A 93 -4.27 8.50 6.14
CA GLN A 93 -4.77 7.62 7.19
C GLN A 93 -3.65 6.67 7.69
N LYS A 94 -3.94 5.92 8.76
CA LYS A 94 -2.97 5.04 9.44
C LYS A 94 -3.55 3.66 9.72
N ASN A 95 -4.39 3.16 8.82
CA ASN A 95 -5.09 1.90 9.04
C ASN A 95 -4.53 0.76 8.20
N ALA A 96 -3.74 1.05 7.17
CA ALA A 96 -3.16 0.04 6.30
C ALA A 96 -2.29 -0.96 7.08
N LEU A 97 -2.41 -2.23 6.71
CA LEU A 97 -1.68 -3.34 7.33
C LEU A 97 -0.70 -3.93 6.32
N ARG A 98 0.57 -4.01 6.71
CA ARG A 98 1.64 -4.65 5.94
C ARG A 98 2.69 -5.24 6.87
N GLU A 99 3.22 -6.41 6.50
CA GLU A 99 4.41 -6.97 7.12
C GLU A 99 5.57 -7.05 6.12
N ASP A 100 6.71 -6.49 6.50
CA ASP A 100 7.93 -6.52 5.68
C ASP A 100 8.75 -7.77 6.01
N CYS A 101 8.93 -8.65 5.03
CA CYS A 101 9.55 -9.96 5.20
C CYS A 101 10.73 -10.15 4.24
N ILE A 102 11.97 -10.04 4.72
CA ILE A 102 13.17 -10.18 3.85
C ILE A 102 13.72 -11.60 3.80
N SER A 103 13.16 -12.51 4.60
CA SER A 103 13.65 -13.88 4.76
C SER A 103 12.50 -14.84 5.09
N GLU A 104 12.77 -16.13 5.03
CA GLU A 104 11.81 -17.14 5.49
C GLU A 104 11.58 -17.05 7.00
N THR A 105 12.63 -16.79 7.77
CA THR A 105 12.54 -16.58 9.22
C THR A 105 11.66 -15.38 9.55
N ASP A 106 11.78 -14.28 8.79
CA ASP A 106 10.90 -13.12 8.90
C ASP A 106 9.45 -13.51 8.60
N LEU A 107 9.22 -14.20 7.49
CA LEU A 107 7.88 -14.63 7.10
C LEU A 107 7.22 -15.45 8.21
N VAL A 108 7.92 -16.46 8.74
CA VAL A 108 7.35 -17.33 9.80
C VAL A 108 7.10 -16.53 11.08
N SER A 109 8.02 -15.65 11.48
CA SER A 109 7.91 -14.91 12.74
C SER A 109 6.89 -13.75 12.70
N LYS A 110 6.71 -13.12 11.53
CA LYS A 110 5.79 -12.00 11.33
C LYS A 110 4.44 -12.42 10.74
N PHE A 111 4.26 -13.70 10.41
CA PHE A 111 3.02 -14.17 9.81
C PHE A 111 1.82 -13.86 10.71
N ASN A 112 0.86 -13.13 10.14
CA ASN A 112 -0.37 -12.70 10.80
C ASN A 112 -1.55 -12.98 9.86
N ASN A 113 -2.43 -13.90 10.26
CA ASN A 113 -3.60 -14.28 9.46
C ASN A 113 -4.66 -13.16 9.29
N ARG A 114 -4.44 -11.98 9.88
CA ARG A 114 -5.24 -10.76 9.69
C ARG A 114 -4.57 -9.72 8.80
N CYS A 115 -3.29 -9.89 8.45
CA CYS A 115 -2.58 -8.98 7.56
C CYS A 115 -2.89 -9.32 6.09
N TYR A 116 -3.30 -8.32 5.30
CA TYR A 116 -3.63 -8.52 3.89
C TYR A 116 -2.43 -8.33 2.95
N HIS A 117 -1.31 -7.78 3.42
CA HIS A 117 -0.16 -7.44 2.58
C HIS A 117 1.15 -7.87 3.22
N TYR A 118 1.90 -8.70 2.50
CA TYR A 118 3.28 -9.05 2.85
C TYR A 118 4.21 -8.50 1.78
N TYR A 119 5.19 -7.71 2.18
CA TYR A 119 6.15 -7.10 1.27
C TYR A 119 7.53 -7.74 1.45
N PHE A 120 8.10 -8.26 0.37
CA PHE A 120 9.35 -9.00 0.37
C PHE A 120 10.57 -8.16 -0.04
N CYS A 121 10.52 -6.82 0.08
CA CYS A 121 11.66 -5.91 -0.16
C CYS A 121 12.40 -6.14 -1.50
N HIS A 122 11.66 -6.43 -2.57
CA HIS A 122 12.21 -6.76 -3.89
C HIS A 122 13.05 -8.06 -3.93
N THR A 123 12.92 -8.93 -2.93
CA THR A 123 13.58 -10.25 -2.95
C THR A 123 13.10 -11.01 -4.18
N ILE A 124 14.03 -11.38 -5.07
CA ILE A 124 13.77 -12.14 -6.30
C ILE A 124 13.50 -13.62 -5.96
N ASN A 125 13.26 -13.97 -4.69
CA ASN A 125 12.98 -15.33 -4.28
C ASN A 125 11.47 -15.58 -4.33
N PRO A 126 10.94 -16.15 -5.42
CA PRO A 126 9.51 -16.45 -5.52
C PRO A 126 9.05 -17.46 -4.47
N ASP A 127 9.95 -18.28 -3.91
CA ASP A 127 9.60 -19.29 -2.91
C ASP A 127 8.99 -18.65 -1.66
N LEU A 128 9.41 -17.44 -1.28
CA LEU A 128 8.83 -16.74 -0.12
C LEU A 128 7.36 -16.37 -0.37
N ILE A 129 7.03 -15.95 -1.59
CA ILE A 129 5.66 -15.63 -1.98
C ILE A 129 4.79 -16.90 -1.94
N TYR A 130 5.29 -18.02 -2.49
CA TYR A 130 4.58 -19.30 -2.43
C TYR A 130 4.42 -19.83 -1.01
N LYS A 131 5.44 -19.69 -0.16
CA LYS A 131 5.35 -20.06 1.26
C LYS A 131 4.31 -19.20 1.99
N CYS A 132 4.30 -17.89 1.75
CA CYS A 132 3.29 -16.99 2.32
C CYS A 132 1.87 -17.36 1.88
N HIS A 133 1.70 -17.73 0.61
CA HIS A 133 0.44 -18.24 0.09
C HIS A 133 -0.02 -19.51 0.82
N ASN A 134 0.87 -20.49 0.98
CA ASN A 134 0.56 -21.75 1.69
C ASN A 134 0.20 -21.52 3.16
N LEU A 135 0.93 -20.64 3.86
CA LEU A 135 0.59 -20.24 5.24
C LEU A 135 -0.80 -19.58 5.32
N THR A 136 -1.13 -18.76 4.32
CA THR A 136 -2.44 -18.10 4.22
C THR A 136 -3.59 -19.08 3.99
N ILE A 137 -3.37 -20.13 3.20
CA ILE A 137 -4.39 -21.18 2.97
C ILE A 137 -4.55 -22.05 4.23
N ASN A 138 -3.45 -22.49 4.83
CA ASN A 138 -3.47 -23.41 5.96
C ASN A 138 -3.98 -22.78 7.26
N SER A 139 -3.90 -21.46 7.40
CA SER A 139 -4.46 -20.72 8.56
C SER A 139 -5.97 -20.51 8.51
N LYS A 140 -6.66 -20.99 7.46
CA LYS A 140 -8.13 -21.01 7.37
C LYS A 140 -8.76 -22.32 7.88
N GLN A 141 -7.95 -23.32 8.24
CA GLN A 141 -8.38 -24.56 8.90
C GLN A 141 -8.31 -24.40 10.41
#